data_AF-A0A822JCW6-F1
#
_entry.id   AF-A0A822JCW6-F1
#
_cell.length_a   1.000
_cell.length_b   1.000
_cell.length_c   1.000
_cell.angle_alpha   90.00
_cell.angle_beta   90.00
_cell.angle_gamma   90.00
#
_symmetry.space_group_name_H-M   'P 1'
#
loop_
_entity.id
_entity.type
_entity.pdbx_description
1 polymer ?
#
loop_
_entity_poly.entity_id
_entity_poly.type
_entity_poly.pdbx_seq_one_letter_code
_entity_poly.pdbx_strand_id
1 'polypeptide(L)'
;MELKKIDKILNKEPEEAAEELIKEVEKAYGEVPYILNFMRQSPELLVTKVLYDNAIFREFKRMDAKTIELISIGVSAALRCDHCLKMHIRVAQRLGITKEEIFDAILIAGTLSNAAVLAEGTRAIDSQKRNDAEKEKCEVCGIPEEKN
;
A
#
# COMPACT_ATOMS: atom_id res chain seq x y z
N MET A 1 17.33 1.90 -10.46
CA MET A 1 17.40 2.23 -11.88
C MET A 1 18.70 2.97 -12.00
N GLU A 2 19.50 2.75 -13.04
CA GLU A 2 20.75 3.49 -13.14
C GLU A 2 20.45 4.99 -13.22
N LEU A 3 21.19 5.81 -12.45
CA LEU A 3 21.01 7.27 -12.45
C LEU A 3 21.11 7.86 -13.87
N LYS A 4 21.93 7.24 -14.74
CA LYS A 4 22.03 7.59 -16.17
C LYS A 4 20.71 7.45 -16.92
N LYS A 5 19.89 6.44 -16.59
CA LYS A 5 18.57 6.26 -17.20
C LYS A 5 17.59 7.32 -16.69
N ILE A 6 17.65 7.67 -15.41
CA ILE A 6 16.85 8.76 -14.84
C ILE A 6 17.19 10.09 -15.52
N ASP A 7 18.47 10.41 -15.61
CA ASP A 7 18.96 11.63 -16.27
C ASP A 7 18.46 11.74 -17.73
N LYS A 8 18.55 10.64 -18.49
CA LYS A 8 18.01 10.59 -19.86
C LYS A 8 16.50 10.88 -19.91
N ILE A 9 15.71 10.35 -18.97
CA ILE A 9 14.27 10.58 -18.90
C ILE A 9 13.96 12.04 -18.54
N LEU A 10 14.71 12.62 -17.61
CA LEU A 10 14.49 14.00 -17.15
C LEU A 10 14.92 15.06 -18.18
N ASN A 11 15.79 14.70 -19.14
CA ASN A 11 16.22 15.57 -20.23
C ASN A 11 15.29 15.53 -21.47
N LYS A 12 14.12 14.87 -21.38
CA LYS A 12 13.10 14.83 -22.44
C LYS A 12 11.96 15.80 -22.14
N GLU A 13 11.20 16.16 -23.17
CA GLU A 13 9.92 16.83 -22.97
C GLU A 13 8.97 15.95 -22.14
N PRO A 14 8.16 16.54 -21.22
CA PRO A 14 7.34 15.77 -20.28
C PRO A 14 6.42 14.74 -20.94
N GLU A 15 5.79 15.08 -22.06
CA GLU A 15 4.89 14.20 -22.81
C GLU A 15 5.63 12.99 -23.39
N GLU A 16 6.83 13.21 -23.94
CA GLU A 16 7.65 12.15 -24.50
C GLU A 16 8.15 11.21 -23.39
N ALA A 17 8.63 11.78 -22.28
CA ALA A 17 9.06 11.03 -21.11
C ALA A 17 7.92 10.19 -20.52
N ALA A 18 6.73 10.77 -20.39
CA ALA A 18 5.54 10.08 -19.88
C ALA A 18 5.16 8.90 -20.78
N GLU A 19 5.16 9.07 -22.10
CA GLU A 19 4.79 8.01 -23.03
C GLU A 19 5.82 6.87 -23.07
N GLU A 20 7.11 7.19 -22.97
CA GLU A 20 8.17 6.17 -22.81
C GLU A 20 7.97 5.37 -21.52
N LEU A 21 7.73 6.05 -20.39
CA LEU A 21 7.51 5.41 -19.10
C LEU A 21 6.23 4.55 -19.08
N ILE A 22 5.15 4.98 -19.73
CA ILE A 22 3.92 4.18 -19.84
C ILE A 22 4.17 2.88 -20.61
N LYS A 23 4.93 2.92 -21.70
CA LYS A 23 5.32 1.70 -22.43
C LYS A 23 6.15 0.76 -21.57
N GLU A 24 7.04 1.30 -20.73
CA GLU A 24 7.79 0.49 -19.77
C GLU A 24 6.91 -0.11 -18.66
N VAL A 25 5.87 0.60 -18.24
CA VAL A 25 4.86 0.13 -17.28
C VAL A 25 4.08 -1.04 -17.88
N GLU A 26 3.52 -0.84 -19.08
CA GLU A 26 2.76 -1.87 -19.79
C GLU A 26 3.61 -3.13 -20.04
N LYS A 27 4.87 -2.95 -20.43
CA LYS A 27 5.78 -4.08 -20.66
C LYS A 27 6.01 -4.93 -19.41
N ALA A 28 6.09 -4.33 -18.22
CA ALA A 28 6.38 -5.10 -17.01
C ALA A 28 5.12 -5.68 -16.36
N TYR A 29 4.02 -4.93 -16.33
CA TYR A 29 2.79 -5.39 -15.69
C TYR A 29 1.87 -6.15 -16.65
N GLY A 30 2.06 -6.01 -17.96
CA GLY A 30 1.19 -6.57 -19.00
C GLY A 30 -0.10 -5.76 -19.22
N GLU A 31 -0.24 -4.62 -18.53
CA GLU A 31 -1.30 -3.63 -18.72
C GLU A 31 -0.87 -2.29 -18.13
N VAL A 32 -1.54 -1.20 -18.52
CA VAL A 32 -1.36 0.12 -17.91
C VAL A 32 -2.41 0.31 -16.81
N PRO A 33 -2.02 0.51 -15.53
CA PRO A 33 -2.96 0.85 -14.46
C PRO A 33 -3.76 2.11 -14.80
N TYR A 34 -5.07 2.08 -14.50
CA TYR A 34 -5.98 3.20 -14.78
C TYR A 34 -5.45 4.54 -14.27
N ILE A 35 -4.89 4.56 -13.05
CA ILE A 35 -4.34 5.77 -12.43
C ILE A 35 -3.25 6.38 -13.32
N LEU A 36 -2.33 5.57 -13.85
CA LEU A 36 -1.25 6.06 -14.71
C LEU A 36 -1.79 6.53 -16.07
N ASN A 37 -2.84 5.88 -16.60
CA ASN A 37 -3.49 6.34 -17.82
C ASN A 37 -4.19 7.70 -17.62
N PHE A 38 -4.85 7.89 -16.47
CA PHE A 38 -5.47 9.16 -16.08
C PHE A 38 -4.43 10.26 -15.86
N MET A 39 -3.30 9.92 -15.24
CA MET A 39 -2.20 10.86 -14.99
C MET A 39 -1.51 11.36 -16.27
N ARG A 40 -1.78 10.79 -17.45
CA ARG A 40 -1.27 11.31 -18.73
C ARG A 40 -1.67 12.77 -18.99
N GLN A 41 -2.76 13.24 -18.38
CA GLN A 41 -3.17 14.64 -18.43
C GLN A 41 -2.23 15.60 -17.66
N SER A 42 -1.27 15.06 -16.90
CA SER A 42 -0.27 15.81 -16.14
C SER A 42 1.09 15.09 -16.24
N PRO A 43 1.77 15.19 -17.39
CA PRO A 43 2.96 14.39 -17.70
C PRO A 43 4.08 14.52 -16.67
N GLU A 44 4.34 15.70 -16.12
CA GLU A 44 5.37 15.94 -15.10
C GLU A 44 5.09 15.15 -13.81
N LEU A 45 3.82 15.11 -13.40
CA LEU A 45 3.39 14.35 -12.23
C LEU A 45 3.46 12.85 -12.50
N LEU A 46 3.11 12.41 -13.71
CA LEU A 46 3.23 11.01 -14.12
C LEU A 46 4.68 10.56 -14.12
N VAL A 47 5.58 11.32 -14.74
CA VAL A 47 7.01 11.01 -14.84
C VAL A 47 7.60 10.83 -13.45
N THR A 48 7.40 11.81 -12.57
CA THR A 48 7.90 11.76 -11.19
C THR A 48 7.33 10.56 -10.42
N LYS A 49 6.02 10.28 -10.54
CA LYS A 49 5.38 9.13 -9.90
C LYS A 49 5.94 7.79 -10.38
N VAL A 50 6.07 7.59 -11.69
CA VAL A 50 6.54 6.32 -12.25
C VAL A 50 8.02 6.10 -11.94
N LEU A 51 8.84 7.16 -11.94
CA LEU A 51 10.25 7.06 -11.52
C LEU A 51 10.36 6.63 -10.04
N TYR A 52 9.55 7.22 -9.16
CA TYR A 52 9.47 6.84 -7.75
C TYR A 52 9.01 5.38 -7.58
N ASP A 53 7.92 4.98 -8.25
CA ASP A 53 7.41 3.62 -8.18
C ASP A 53 8.44 2.60 -8.70
N ASN A 54 9.13 2.89 -9.80
CA ASN A 54 10.15 2.00 -10.34
C ASN A 54 11.32 1.84 -9.35
N ALA A 55 11.72 2.91 -8.66
CA ALA A 55 12.78 2.83 -7.65
C ALA A 55 12.41 1.92 -6.46
N ILE A 56 11.11 1.75 -6.17
CA ILE A 56 10.60 0.86 -5.12
C ILE A 56 10.38 -0.55 -5.69
N PHE A 57 9.51 -0.68 -6.70
CA PHE A 57 9.01 -1.98 -7.14
C PHE A 57 9.96 -2.74 -8.08
N ARG A 58 10.84 -2.05 -8.82
CA ARG A 58 11.68 -2.70 -9.86
C ARG A 58 13.15 -2.83 -9.47
N GLU A 59 13.57 -2.15 -8.42
CA GLU A 59 15.00 -1.96 -8.12
C GLU A 59 15.41 -2.57 -6.78
N PHE A 60 14.44 -3.11 -6.03
CA PHE A 60 14.72 -3.94 -4.88
C PHE A 60 15.38 -5.25 -5.32
N LYS A 61 16.71 -5.29 -5.24
CA LYS A 61 17.50 -6.51 -5.50
C LYS A 61 17.36 -7.58 -4.40
N ARG A 62 16.69 -7.27 -3.29
CA ARG A 62 16.55 -8.14 -2.12
C ARG A 62 15.23 -8.91 -2.08
N MET A 63 14.30 -8.63 -3.00
CA MET A 63 13.01 -9.30 -3.11
C MET A 63 12.73 -9.61 -4.57
N ASP A 64 12.21 -10.80 -4.84
CA ASP A 64 11.78 -11.16 -6.18
C ASP A 64 10.41 -10.57 -6.52
N ALA A 65 10.08 -10.59 -7.81
CA ALA A 65 8.81 -10.06 -8.31
C ALA A 65 7.59 -10.77 -7.71
N LYS A 66 7.70 -12.08 -7.41
CA LYS A 66 6.60 -12.85 -6.82
C LYS A 66 6.28 -12.38 -5.41
N THR A 67 7.31 -12.16 -4.59
CA THR A 67 7.16 -11.67 -3.21
C THR A 67 6.55 -10.27 -3.20
N ILE A 68 7.04 -9.37 -4.06
CA ILE A 68 6.51 -8.01 -4.21
C ILE A 68 5.02 -8.05 -4.60
N GLU A 69 4.65 -8.93 -5.51
CA GLU A 69 3.26 -9.03 -5.98
C GLU A 69 2.33 -9.60 -4.90
N LEU A 70 2.76 -10.63 -4.15
CA LEU A 70 2.00 -11.17 -3.02
C LEU A 70 1.76 -10.12 -1.92
N ILE A 71 2.76 -9.29 -1.62
CA ILE A 71 2.59 -8.16 -0.71
C ILE A 71 1.58 -7.15 -1.27
N SER A 72 1.68 -6.84 -2.57
CA SER A 72 0.76 -5.91 -3.23
C SER A 72 -0.69 -6.39 -3.19
N ILE A 73 -0.91 -7.70 -3.36
CA ILE A 73 -2.21 -8.36 -3.17
C ILE A 73 -2.69 -8.24 -1.73
N GLY A 74 -1.84 -8.59 -0.75
CA GLY A 74 -2.19 -8.53 0.66
C GLY A 74 -2.57 -7.11 1.11
N VAL A 75 -1.80 -6.10 0.71
CA VAL A 75 -2.09 -4.68 0.97
C VAL A 75 -3.38 -4.25 0.27
N SER A 76 -3.57 -4.62 -0.99
CA SER A 76 -4.80 -4.28 -1.74
C SER A 76 -6.04 -4.88 -1.10
N ALA A 77 -5.96 -6.12 -0.61
CA ALA A 77 -7.04 -6.80 0.09
C ALA A 77 -7.35 -6.14 1.44
N ALA A 78 -6.33 -5.84 2.26
CA ALA A 78 -6.50 -5.18 3.55
C ALA A 78 -7.14 -3.78 3.41
N LEU A 79 -6.73 -3.02 2.40
CA LEU A 79 -7.28 -1.70 2.08
C LEU A 79 -8.63 -1.74 1.36
N ARG A 80 -9.12 -2.94 0.99
CA ARG A 80 -10.36 -3.15 0.22
C ARG A 80 -10.38 -2.38 -1.10
N CYS A 81 -9.23 -2.21 -1.75
CA CYS A 81 -9.15 -1.60 -3.08
C CYS A 81 -9.49 -2.65 -4.15
N ASP A 82 -10.77 -2.77 -4.53
CA ASP A 82 -11.23 -3.76 -5.51
C ASP A 82 -10.47 -3.67 -6.85
N HIS A 83 -10.22 -2.45 -7.33
CA HIS A 83 -9.54 -2.23 -8.62
C HIS A 83 -8.06 -2.61 -8.55
N CYS A 84 -7.37 -2.24 -7.46
CA CYS A 84 -5.99 -2.60 -7.21
C CYS A 84 -5.86 -4.12 -7.11
N LEU A 85 -6.72 -4.75 -6.31
CA LEU A 85 -6.71 -6.19 -6.07
C LEU A 85 -6.90 -6.97 -7.39
N LYS A 86 -7.88 -6.57 -8.21
CA LYS A 86 -8.10 -7.20 -9.53
C LYS A 86 -6.89 -7.06 -10.46
N MET A 87 -6.23 -5.90 -10.46
CA MET A 87 -5.03 -5.68 -11.26
C MET A 87 -3.87 -6.54 -10.78
N HIS A 88 -3.59 -6.53 -9.48
CA HIS A 88 -2.50 -7.32 -8.89
C HIS A 88 -2.74 -8.84 -9.03
N ILE A 89 -3.98 -9.32 -8.98
CA ILE A 89 -4.30 -10.72 -9.30
C ILE A 89 -3.94 -11.06 -10.76
N ARG A 90 -4.20 -10.18 -11.72
CA ARG A 90 -3.80 -10.40 -13.13
C ARG A 90 -2.29 -10.39 -13.30
N VAL A 91 -1.58 -9.49 -12.62
CA VAL A 91 -0.11 -9.45 -12.64
C VAL A 91 0.46 -10.73 -12.01
N ALA A 92 -0.07 -11.18 -10.88
CA ALA A 92 0.32 -12.43 -10.23
C ALA A 92 0.14 -13.65 -11.14
N GLN A 93 -0.97 -13.72 -11.89
CA GLN A 93 -1.18 -14.77 -12.90
C GLN A 93 -0.12 -14.75 -14.00
N ARG A 94 0.25 -13.56 -14.50
CA ARG A 94 1.32 -13.39 -15.50
C ARG A 94 2.70 -13.81 -14.95
N LEU A 95 2.92 -13.65 -13.65
CA LEU A 95 4.13 -14.10 -12.94
C LEU A 95 4.12 -15.60 -12.57
N GLY A 96 3.03 -16.32 -12.89
CA GLY A 96 2.89 -17.74 -12.56
C GLY A 96 2.74 -18.01 -11.06
N ILE A 97 2.15 -17.07 -10.33
CA ILE A 97 1.74 -17.26 -8.92
C ILE A 97 0.44 -18.04 -8.90
N THR A 98 0.40 -19.08 -8.07
CA THR A 98 -0.73 -20.01 -7.95
C THR A 98 -1.92 -19.37 -7.21
N LYS A 99 -3.10 -19.96 -7.35
CA LYS A 99 -4.29 -19.49 -6.61
C LYS A 99 -4.12 -19.68 -5.11
N GLU A 100 -3.41 -20.73 -4.72
CA GLU A 100 -3.08 -21.10 -3.35
C GLU A 100 -2.16 -20.03 -2.72
N GLU A 101 -1.08 -19.63 -3.40
CA GLU A 101 -0.22 -18.54 -2.92
C GLU A 101 -0.97 -17.20 -2.79
N ILE A 102 -1.86 -16.89 -3.74
CA ILE A 102 -2.72 -15.69 -3.67
C ILE A 102 -3.67 -15.78 -2.47
N PHE A 103 -4.25 -16.96 -2.22
CA PHE A 103 -5.15 -17.18 -1.10
C PHE A 103 -4.43 -17.03 0.24
N ASP A 104 -3.21 -17.56 0.36
CA ASP A 104 -2.36 -17.40 1.54
C ASP A 104 -2.10 -15.91 1.85
N ALA A 105 -1.76 -15.11 0.83
CA ALA A 105 -1.58 -13.65 1.00
C ALA A 105 -2.85 -12.96 1.50
N ILE A 106 -4.03 -13.36 1.01
CA ILE A 106 -5.33 -12.83 1.45
C ILE A 106 -5.63 -13.24 2.91
N LEU A 107 -5.36 -14.49 3.29
CA LEU A 107 -5.54 -14.98 4.67
C LEU A 107 -4.64 -14.24 5.66
N ILE A 108 -3.38 -14.01 5.30
CA ILE A 108 -2.44 -13.19 6.08
C ILE A 108 -2.99 -11.77 6.26
N ALA A 109 -3.41 -11.13 5.18
CA ALA A 109 -3.97 -9.78 5.20
C ALA A 109 -5.24 -9.68 6.08
N GLY A 110 -6.14 -10.66 5.97
CA GLY A 110 -7.35 -10.73 6.78
C GLY A 110 -7.06 -10.91 8.26
N THR A 111 -6.12 -11.79 8.61
CA THR A 111 -5.70 -12.03 10.00
C THR A 111 -5.10 -10.77 10.63
N LEU A 112 -4.21 -10.08 9.91
CA LEU A 112 -3.59 -8.84 10.39
C LEU A 112 -4.60 -7.70 10.52
N SER A 113 -5.56 -7.61 9.59
CA SER A 113 -6.64 -6.63 9.64
C SER A 113 -7.57 -6.86 10.84
N ASN A 114 -7.90 -8.12 11.15
CA ASN A 114 -8.64 -8.47 12.36
C ASN A 114 -7.86 -8.10 13.64
N ALA A 115 -6.57 -8.42 13.68
CA ALA A 115 -5.71 -8.08 14.82
C ALA A 115 -5.65 -6.56 15.06
N ALA A 116 -5.56 -5.75 13.99
CA ALA A 116 -5.57 -4.29 14.09
C ALA A 116 -6.87 -3.77 14.73
N VAL A 117 -8.03 -4.29 14.30
CA VAL A 117 -9.33 -3.93 14.89
C VAL A 117 -9.39 -4.27 16.37
N LEU A 118 -8.99 -5.49 16.75
CA LEU A 118 -8.98 -5.91 18.15
C LEU A 118 -8.03 -5.05 18.99
N ALA A 119 -6.84 -4.78 18.48
CA ALA A 119 -5.82 -4.02 19.19
C ALA A 119 -6.27 -2.57 19.44
N GLU A 120 -6.80 -1.88 18.43
CA GLU A 120 -7.31 -0.51 18.58
C GLU A 120 -8.58 -0.46 19.43
N GLY A 121 -9.54 -1.36 19.18
CA GLY A 121 -10.80 -1.41 19.93
C GLY A 121 -10.59 -1.70 21.42
N THR A 122 -9.72 -2.65 21.77
CA THR A 122 -9.42 -2.97 23.18
C THR A 122 -8.66 -1.84 23.88
N ARG A 123 -7.70 -1.18 23.20
CA ARG A 123 -7.04 0.01 23.73
C ARG A 123 -8.01 1.17 23.96
N ALA A 124 -8.95 1.39 23.06
CA ALA A 124 -9.98 2.40 23.23
C ALA A 124 -10.80 2.16 24.51
N ILE A 125 -11.26 0.93 24.73
CA ILE A 125 -11.99 0.54 25.95
C ILE A 125 -11.14 0.80 27.21
N ASP A 126 -9.88 0.34 27.19
CA ASP A 126 -8.98 0.52 28.34
C ASP A 126 -8.74 2.01 28.64
N SER A 127 -8.56 2.84 27.61
CA SER A 127 -8.39 4.29 27.77
C SER A 127 -9.62 4.97 28.38
N GLN A 128 -10.83 4.57 27.98
CA GLN A 128 -12.06 5.14 28.54
C GLN A 128 -12.21 4.76 30.02
N LYS A 129 -11.95 3.49 30.39
CA LYS A 129 -11.98 3.05 31.79
C LYS A 129 -11.01 3.83 32.68
N ARG A 130 -9.81 4.13 32.19
CA ARG A 130 -8.84 4.95 32.93
C ARG A 130 -9.34 6.38 33.12
N ASN A 131 -9.89 7.00 32.07
CA ASN A 131 -10.46 8.35 32.15
C ASN A 131 -11.65 8.40 33.12
N ASP A 132 -12.50 7.38 33.13
CA ASP A 132 -13.64 7.31 34.06
C ASP A 132 -13.14 7.13 35.50
N ALA A 133 -12.14 6.27 35.73
CA ALA A 133 -11.50 6.10 37.04
C ALA A 133 -10.72 7.33 37.51
N GLU A 134 -10.28 8.21 36.61
CA GLU A 134 -9.69 9.51 36.96
C GLU A 134 -10.77 10.56 37.28
N LYS A 135 -11.91 10.54 36.59
CA LYS A 135 -13.07 11.40 36.90
C LYS A 135 -13.76 11.04 38.22
N GLU A 136 -13.71 9.77 38.62
CA GLU A 136 -14.22 9.31 39.92
C GLU A 136 -13.28 9.62 41.10
N LYS A 137 -12.17 10.34 40.87
CA LYS A 137 -11.29 10.81 41.95
C LYS A 137 -11.62 12.25 42.32
N CYS A 138 -11.63 12.54 43.62
CA CYS A 138 -11.79 13.90 44.14
C CYS A 138 -10.75 14.85 43.51
N GLU A 139 -11.20 15.92 42.85
CA GLU A 139 -10.31 16.88 42.14
C GLU A 139 -9.28 17.57 43.05
N VAL A 140 -9.51 17.57 44.37
CA VAL A 140 -8.65 18.26 45.36
C VAL A 140 -7.55 17.34 45.91
N CYS A 141 -7.83 16.05 46.12
CA CYS A 141 -6.90 15.12 46.79
C CYS A 141 -6.61 13.83 46.03
N GLY A 142 -7.29 13.54 44.92
CA GLY A 142 -7.03 12.40 44.04
C GLY A 142 -7.47 11.03 44.57
N ILE A 143 -8.23 11.00 45.68
CA ILE A 143 -8.76 9.76 46.27
C ILE A 143 -10.05 9.35 45.52
N PRO A 144 -10.24 8.07 45.14
CA PRO A 144 -11.47 7.59 44.52
C PRO A 144 -12.69 7.84 45.42
N GLU A 145 -13.80 8.34 44.87
CA GLU A 145 -15.07 8.49 45.59
C GLU A 145 -15.71 7.12 45.83
N GLU A 146 -15.71 6.63 47.07
CA GLU A 146 -16.41 5.40 47.45
C GLU A 146 -17.93 5.59 47.32
N LYS A 147 -18.55 4.82 46.42
CA LYS A 147 -20.02 4.74 46.29
C LYS A 147 -20.57 3.89 47.43
N ASN A 148 -21.26 4.53 48.39
CA ASN A 148 -22.10 3.89 49.42
C ASN A 148 -23.28 3.12 48.81
#